data_AF-A0A382BJE5-F1
#
_entry.id   AF-A0A382BJE5-F1
#
_cell.length_a   1.000
_cell.length_b   1.000
_cell.length_c   1.000
_cell.angle_alpha   90.00
_cell.angle_beta   90.00
_cell.angle_gamma   90.00
#
_symmetry.space_group_name_H-M   'P 1'
#
loop_
_entity.id
_entity.type
_entity.pdbx_description
1 polymer ?
#
loop_
_entity_poly.entity_id
_entity_poly.type
_entity_poly.pdbx_seq_one_letter_code
_entity_poly.pdbx_strand_id
1 'polypeptide(L)'
;MTLKTNLNSAPYYDDFDSSDNFHRVLFRPGYAIQARELTQLQSILQDQIEKHGNHIFQDGATVIPGQVSYDNQYMSIRLKSTFGGESIDPAQYFNSTDLVTVTGETSGVTAEVIGYSRAGEDAAEPLLYIKYVSTGTSGSAGLDESDSSIFFQDEENLSADVGVTHTTSYGAG
;
A
#
# COMPACT_ATOMS: atom_id res chain seq x y z
N MET A 1 -29.95 7.94 58.96
CA MET A 1 -31.30 7.42 58.67
C MET A 1 -31.14 6.21 57.77
N THR A 2 -31.73 5.06 58.13
CA THR A 2 -31.70 3.85 57.29
C THR A 2 -32.60 4.06 56.08
N LEU A 3 -32.03 3.93 54.88
CA LEU A 3 -32.78 4.02 53.63
C LEU A 3 -33.69 2.78 53.52
N LYS A 4 -34.97 2.92 53.92
CA LYS A 4 -36.02 1.92 53.71
C LYS A 4 -36.54 1.96 52.27
N THR A 5 -35.66 1.79 51.28
CA THR A 5 -36.06 1.59 49.89
C THR A 5 -35.87 0.13 49.55
N ASN A 6 -36.97 -0.58 49.26
CA ASN A 6 -36.91 -1.93 48.74
C ASN A 6 -36.37 -1.86 47.31
N LEU A 7 -35.12 -2.25 47.11
CA LEU A 7 -34.44 -2.20 45.80
C LEU A 7 -34.77 -3.42 44.91
N ASN A 8 -35.69 -4.28 45.37
CA ASN A 8 -36.28 -5.41 44.64
C ASN A 8 -37.75 -5.15 44.24
N SER A 9 -38.17 -3.88 44.16
CA SER A 9 -39.50 -3.50 43.64
C SER A 9 -39.36 -2.56 42.46
N ALA A 10 -40.17 -2.77 41.42
CA ALA A 10 -40.15 -1.94 40.21
C ALA A 10 -40.45 -0.46 40.52
N PRO A 11 -39.84 0.50 39.79
CA PRO A 11 -38.87 0.30 38.71
C PRO A 11 -37.45 0.00 39.24
N TYR A 12 -36.78 -0.97 38.62
CA TYR A 12 -35.37 -1.26 38.90
C TYR A 12 -34.52 -0.19 38.22
N TYR A 13 -34.16 0.87 38.94
CA TYR A 13 -33.40 1.98 38.40
C TYR A 13 -32.00 1.53 37.99
N ASP A 14 -31.75 1.40 36.70
CA ASP A 14 -30.41 1.25 36.15
C ASP A 14 -29.79 2.65 35.99
N ASP A 15 -28.60 2.84 36.55
CA ASP A 15 -27.82 4.08 36.45
C ASP A 15 -26.54 3.88 35.63
N PHE A 16 -26.48 2.83 34.81
CA PHE A 16 -25.38 2.63 33.88
C PHE A 16 -25.29 3.77 32.84
N ASP A 17 -24.19 4.52 32.86
CA ASP A 17 -23.75 5.38 31.78
C ASP A 17 -22.40 4.88 31.25
N SER A 18 -22.31 4.79 29.92
CA SER A 18 -21.09 4.47 29.19
C SER A 18 -19.92 5.44 29.47
N SER A 19 -20.20 6.66 29.94
CA SER A 19 -19.18 7.66 30.32
C SER A 19 -18.51 7.40 31.66
N ASP A 20 -19.12 6.60 32.53
CA ASP A 20 -18.77 6.57 33.95
C ASP A 20 -17.65 5.56 34.30
N ASN A 21 -17.00 4.95 33.28
CA ASN A 21 -15.88 4.01 33.43
C ASN A 21 -16.11 2.89 34.47
N PHE A 22 -17.37 2.48 34.66
CA PHE A 22 -17.69 1.35 35.53
C PHE A 22 -17.35 0.03 34.84
N HIS A 23 -16.23 -0.57 35.23
CA HIS A 23 -15.77 -1.85 34.67
C HIS A 23 -16.28 -3.08 35.43
N ARG A 24 -16.77 -2.91 36.66
CA ARG A 24 -17.11 -4.04 37.54
C ARG A 24 -18.11 -3.65 38.63
N VAL A 25 -19.13 -4.48 38.80
CA VAL A 25 -20.01 -4.47 39.99
C VAL A 25 -19.40 -5.41 41.05
N LEU A 26 -19.21 -4.91 42.27
CA LEU A 26 -18.65 -5.68 43.39
C LEU A 26 -19.77 -6.13 44.33
N PHE A 27 -19.94 -7.44 44.48
CA PHE A 27 -20.89 -7.99 45.44
C PHE A 27 -20.31 -8.00 46.85
N ARG A 28 -21.13 -7.61 47.84
CA ARG A 28 -20.78 -7.79 49.25
C ARG A 28 -21.10 -9.22 49.70
N PRO A 29 -20.11 -10.02 50.11
CA PRO A 29 -20.37 -11.38 50.56
C PRO A 29 -21.24 -11.40 51.84
N GLY A 30 -22.17 -12.34 51.91
CA GLY A 30 -23.08 -12.51 53.06
C GLY A 30 -24.41 -11.72 52.98
N TYR A 31 -24.67 -11.01 51.87
CA TYR A 31 -25.94 -10.34 51.59
C TYR A 31 -26.53 -10.87 50.28
N ALA A 32 -27.86 -10.96 50.22
CA ALA A 32 -28.54 -11.32 48.97
C ALA A 32 -28.28 -10.25 47.91
N ILE A 33 -27.94 -10.71 46.70
CA ILE A 33 -27.72 -9.87 45.53
C ILE A 33 -29.01 -9.10 45.22
N GLN A 34 -28.87 -7.81 44.94
CA GLN A 34 -30.03 -6.96 44.64
C GLN A 34 -30.33 -7.01 43.14
N ALA A 35 -31.61 -6.92 42.76
CA ALA A 35 -32.02 -6.91 41.36
C ALA A 35 -31.32 -5.80 40.56
N ARG A 36 -31.05 -4.66 41.19
CA ARG A 36 -30.29 -3.54 40.62
C ARG A 36 -28.86 -3.92 40.18
N GLU A 37 -28.15 -4.70 40.99
CA GLU A 37 -26.77 -5.13 40.69
C GLU A 37 -26.75 -6.10 39.50
N LEU A 38 -27.80 -6.90 39.34
CA LEU A 38 -27.97 -7.80 38.20
C LEU A 38 -28.31 -7.03 36.92
N THR A 39 -29.21 -6.06 36.98
CA THR A 39 -29.55 -5.22 35.83
C THR A 39 -28.33 -4.42 35.36
N GLN A 40 -27.55 -3.84 36.28
CA GLN A 40 -26.35 -3.09 35.92
C GLN A 40 -25.26 -3.97 35.27
N LEU A 41 -25.05 -5.20 35.76
CA LEU A 41 -24.14 -6.15 35.10
C LEU A 41 -24.60 -6.52 33.69
N GLN A 42 -25.91 -6.65 33.46
CA GLN A 42 -26.47 -6.92 32.14
C GLN A 42 -26.24 -5.75 31.18
N SER A 43 -26.36 -4.50 31.64
CA SER A 43 -26.12 -3.31 30.82
C SER A 43 -24.64 -3.14 30.46
N ILE A 44 -23.72 -3.38 31.42
CA ILE A 44 -22.27 -3.37 31.15
C ILE A 44 -21.88 -4.45 30.13
N LEU A 45 -22.43 -5.66 30.24
CA LEU A 45 -22.12 -6.74 29.31
C LEU A 45 -22.69 -6.48 27.91
N GLN A 46 -23.89 -5.88 27.81
CA GLN A 46 -24.46 -5.47 26.53
C GLN A 46 -23.62 -4.38 25.86
N ASP A 47 -23.17 -3.36 26.58
CA ASP A 47 -22.26 -2.32 26.07
C ASP A 47 -20.92 -2.91 25.60
N GLN A 48 -20.37 -3.90 26.31
CA GLN A 48 -19.16 -4.61 25.89
C GLN A 48 -19.37 -5.40 24.59
N ILE A 49 -20.50 -6.08 24.44
CA ILE A 49 -20.85 -6.81 23.21
C ILE A 49 -21.05 -5.82 22.05
N GLU A 50 -21.70 -4.69 22.29
CA GLU A 50 -21.91 -3.65 21.29
C GLU A 50 -20.60 -3.03 20.83
N LYS A 51 -19.70 -2.66 21.76
CA LYS A 51 -18.36 -2.16 21.43
C LYS A 51 -17.52 -3.20 20.69
N HIS A 52 -17.61 -4.47 21.08
CA HIS A 52 -16.94 -5.56 20.37
C HIS A 52 -17.51 -5.77 18.96
N GLY A 53 -18.84 -5.75 18.82
CA GLY A 53 -19.51 -5.86 17.52
C GLY A 53 -19.19 -4.69 16.61
N ASN A 54 -19.28 -3.46 17.10
CA ASN A 54 -18.88 -2.26 16.35
C ASN A 54 -17.40 -2.32 15.94
N HIS A 55 -16.50 -2.83 16.80
CA HIS A 55 -15.10 -3.02 16.43
C HIS A 55 -14.90 -4.04 15.28
N ILE A 56 -15.72 -5.10 15.22
CA ILE A 56 -15.63 -6.12 14.17
C ILE A 56 -16.31 -5.68 12.87
N PHE A 57 -17.45 -5.01 12.95
CA PHE A 57 -18.32 -4.76 11.81
C PHE A 57 -18.23 -3.35 11.22
N GLN A 58 -17.74 -2.35 11.96
CA GLN A 58 -17.77 -0.96 11.50
C GLN A 58 -16.59 -0.59 10.58
N ASP A 59 -15.58 -1.46 10.45
CA ASP A 59 -14.55 -1.41 9.39
C ASP A 59 -13.68 -2.70 9.42
N GLY A 60 -14.29 -3.87 9.17
CA GLY A 60 -13.62 -5.17 8.96
C GLY A 60 -12.26 -5.31 9.62
N ALA A 61 -12.25 -5.46 10.95
CA ALA A 61 -11.10 -5.30 11.87
C ALA A 61 -9.70 -5.45 11.22
N THR A 62 -9.17 -4.34 10.69
CA THR A 62 -7.75 -4.23 10.37
C THR A 62 -7.02 -3.83 11.64
N VAL A 63 -6.14 -4.71 12.13
CA VAL A 63 -5.25 -4.40 13.25
C VAL A 63 -4.06 -3.60 12.70
N ILE A 64 -4.10 -2.28 12.83
CA ILE A 64 -3.01 -1.35 12.47
C ILE A 64 -2.07 -1.26 13.68
N PRO A 65 -0.80 -1.67 13.51
CA PRO A 65 0.19 -0.67 13.08
C PRO A 65 0.96 -1.16 11.86
N GLY A 66 0.79 -0.45 10.74
CA GLY A 66 1.64 -0.61 9.56
C GLY A 66 1.03 -1.49 8.48
N GLN A 67 0.19 -0.90 7.62
CA GLN A 67 0.06 -1.44 6.27
C GLN A 67 1.42 -1.21 5.58
N VAL A 68 2.22 -2.27 5.44
CA VAL A 68 3.41 -2.24 4.58
C VAL A 68 2.90 -2.48 3.16
N SER A 69 2.66 -1.40 2.43
CA SER A 69 2.45 -1.50 0.98
C SER A 69 3.78 -1.85 0.34
N TYR A 70 3.94 -3.11 -0.05
CA TYR A 70 5.09 -3.61 -0.77
C TYR A 70 4.80 -3.54 -2.27
N ASP A 71 5.49 -2.65 -2.99
CA ASP A 71 5.46 -2.61 -4.45
C ASP A 71 6.63 -3.46 -4.99
N ASN A 72 6.33 -4.65 -5.50
CA ASN A 72 7.32 -5.53 -6.12
C ASN A 72 7.58 -5.19 -7.60
N GLN A 73 6.96 -4.14 -8.13
CA GLN A 73 7.09 -3.72 -9.53
C GLN A 73 8.24 -2.73 -9.75
N TYR A 74 9.13 -2.57 -8.76
CA TYR A 74 10.33 -1.75 -8.87
C TYR A 74 11.46 -2.55 -9.54
N MET A 75 11.52 -2.48 -10.87
CA MET A 75 12.52 -3.19 -11.67
C MET A 75 13.55 -2.22 -12.25
N SER A 76 14.76 -2.69 -12.53
CA SER A 76 15.82 -1.88 -13.12
C SER A 76 16.30 -2.49 -14.43
N ILE A 77 16.51 -1.65 -15.44
CA ILE A 77 17.19 -2.01 -16.68
C ILE A 77 18.56 -1.35 -16.73
N ARG A 78 19.54 -2.05 -17.31
CA ARG A 78 20.88 -1.53 -17.54
C ARG A 78 20.98 -1.02 -18.96
N LEU A 79 21.50 0.19 -19.11
CA LEU A 79 21.79 0.78 -20.41
C LEU A 79 23.27 0.65 -20.72
N LYS A 80 23.63 0.51 -21.99
CA LYS A 80 25.02 0.69 -22.41
C LYS A 80 25.42 2.15 -22.13
N SER A 81 26.67 2.39 -21.76
CA SER A 81 27.17 3.75 -21.49
C SER A 81 27.28 4.62 -22.75
N THR A 82 27.33 3.98 -23.91
CA THR A 82 27.40 4.65 -25.22
C THR A 82 26.46 4.00 -26.23
N PHE A 83 25.81 4.81 -27.06
CA PHE A 83 24.99 4.38 -28.20
C PHE A 83 25.32 5.24 -29.41
N GLY A 84 25.58 4.62 -30.57
CA GLY A 84 25.88 5.36 -31.80
C GLY A 84 27.16 6.24 -31.76
N GLY A 85 28.07 6.01 -30.81
CA GLY A 85 29.27 6.84 -30.59
C GLY A 85 29.08 7.95 -29.55
N GLU A 86 27.86 8.12 -29.03
CA GLU A 86 27.47 9.16 -28.09
C GLU A 86 27.33 8.59 -26.67
N SER A 87 27.61 9.40 -25.64
CA SER A 87 27.40 8.98 -24.24
C SER A 87 25.92 9.13 -23.86
N ILE A 88 25.37 8.10 -23.21
CA ILE A 88 23.98 8.10 -22.76
C ILE A 88 23.87 8.84 -21.43
N ASP A 89 23.03 9.88 -21.37
CA ASP A 89 22.65 10.54 -20.12
C ASP A 89 21.29 10.00 -19.63
N PRO A 90 21.27 9.17 -18.57
CA PRO A 90 20.03 8.58 -18.07
C PRO A 90 19.05 9.63 -17.51
N ALA A 91 19.51 10.85 -17.20
CA ALA A 91 18.63 11.93 -16.73
C ALA A 91 17.60 12.39 -17.77
N GLN A 92 17.88 12.20 -19.06
CA GLN A 92 16.95 12.58 -20.15
C GLN A 92 15.73 11.66 -20.22
N TYR A 93 15.81 10.47 -19.62
CA TYR A 93 14.74 9.49 -19.59
C TYR A 93 13.86 9.62 -18.35
N PHE A 94 14.08 10.61 -17.49
CA PHE A 94 13.31 10.79 -16.26
C PHE A 94 12.71 12.19 -16.17
N ASN A 95 11.42 12.24 -15.86
CA ASN A 95 10.71 13.47 -15.53
C ASN A 95 9.77 13.21 -14.35
N SER A 96 9.92 14.03 -13.30
CA SER A 96 9.17 13.90 -12.04
C SER A 96 7.68 14.27 -12.12
N THR A 97 7.27 15.00 -13.17
CA THR A 97 5.88 15.48 -13.34
C THR A 97 5.12 14.65 -14.36
N ASP A 98 5.74 14.40 -15.52
CA ASP A 98 5.19 13.55 -16.57
C ASP A 98 6.16 12.40 -16.83
N LEU A 99 5.85 11.21 -16.32
CA LEU A 99 6.73 10.04 -16.43
C LEU A 99 7.00 9.72 -17.90
N VAL A 100 8.26 9.41 -18.21
CA VAL A 100 8.66 9.04 -19.57
C VAL A 100 8.39 7.56 -19.80
N THR A 101 7.66 7.25 -20.86
CA THR A 101 7.47 5.86 -21.30
C THR A 101 8.57 5.46 -22.26
N VAL A 102 9.24 4.34 -21.96
CA VAL A 102 10.21 3.68 -22.83
C VAL A 102 9.59 2.43 -23.44
N THR A 103 9.86 2.21 -24.72
CA THR A 103 9.34 1.10 -25.54
C THR A 103 10.51 0.34 -26.16
N GLY A 104 10.52 -0.98 -26.01
CA GLY A 104 11.51 -1.85 -26.64
C GLY A 104 11.17 -2.08 -28.11
N GLU A 105 12.14 -1.90 -28.99
CA GLU A 105 11.92 -2.07 -30.44
C GLU A 105 11.69 -3.54 -30.82
N THR A 106 12.39 -4.47 -30.16
CA THR A 106 12.29 -5.91 -30.44
C THR A 106 11.19 -6.57 -29.61
N SER A 107 11.15 -6.26 -28.31
CA SER A 107 10.16 -6.82 -27.39
C SER A 107 8.77 -6.22 -27.57
N GLY A 108 8.66 -4.93 -27.92
CA GLY A 108 7.41 -4.18 -27.91
C GLY A 108 6.89 -3.87 -26.49
N VAL A 109 7.68 -4.19 -25.46
CA VAL A 109 7.32 -3.96 -24.05
C VAL A 109 7.39 -2.47 -23.76
N THR A 110 6.43 -1.96 -22.99
CA THR A 110 6.39 -0.55 -22.56
C THR A 110 6.53 -0.44 -21.05
N ALA A 111 7.32 0.52 -20.59
CA ALA A 111 7.52 0.80 -19.18
C ALA A 111 7.67 2.29 -18.90
N GLU A 112 7.18 2.73 -17.75
CA GLU A 112 7.36 4.10 -17.26
C GLU A 112 8.63 4.19 -16.42
N VAL A 113 9.46 5.21 -16.67
CA VAL A 113 10.69 5.46 -15.92
C VAL A 113 10.37 6.23 -14.64
N ILE A 114 10.57 5.58 -13.50
CA ILE A 114 10.31 6.10 -12.15
C ILE A 114 11.57 6.68 -11.49
N GLY A 115 12.75 6.41 -12.04
CA GLY A 115 14.02 6.94 -11.54
C GLY A 115 15.20 6.50 -12.39
N TYR A 116 16.38 7.02 -12.07
CA TYR A 116 17.62 6.66 -12.75
C TYR A 116 18.83 6.71 -11.80
N SER A 117 19.88 5.98 -12.16
CA SER A 117 21.23 6.08 -11.57
C SER A 117 22.25 6.28 -12.67
N ARG A 118 23.26 7.13 -12.41
CA ARG A 118 24.36 7.36 -13.37
C ARG A 118 25.37 6.21 -13.32
N ALA A 119 26.18 6.12 -14.36
CA ALA A 119 27.32 5.21 -14.38
C ALA A 119 28.29 5.56 -13.23
N GLY A 120 28.64 4.56 -12.42
CA GLY A 120 29.55 4.68 -11.28
C GLY A 120 28.90 4.97 -9.93
N GLU A 121 27.57 5.18 -9.88
CA GLU A 121 26.82 5.34 -8.61
C GLU A 121 26.42 3.96 -8.06
N ASP A 122 25.33 3.36 -8.58
CA ASP A 122 24.86 2.04 -8.15
C ASP A 122 25.49 0.87 -8.93
N ALA A 123 25.93 1.11 -10.17
CA ALA A 123 26.63 0.15 -11.01
C ALA A 123 27.63 0.84 -11.95
N ALA A 124 28.51 0.08 -12.59
CA ALA A 124 29.46 0.60 -13.58
C ALA A 124 28.75 1.15 -14.84
N GLU A 125 27.53 0.68 -15.10
CA GLU A 125 26.69 1.05 -16.23
C GLU A 125 25.50 1.90 -15.74
N PRO A 126 24.97 2.82 -16.56
CA PRO A 126 23.78 3.59 -16.19
C PRO A 126 22.56 2.67 -16.04
N LEU A 127 21.72 2.97 -15.04
CA LEU A 127 20.51 2.21 -14.71
C LEU A 127 19.27 3.10 -14.84
N LEU A 128 18.19 2.54 -15.37
CA LEU A 128 16.86 3.11 -15.28
C LEU A 128 15.98 2.24 -14.39
N TYR A 129 15.32 2.85 -13.43
CA TYR A 129 14.29 2.23 -12.64
C TYR A 129 12.95 2.43 -13.34
N ILE A 130 12.25 1.33 -13.57
CA ILE A 130 11.07 1.28 -14.40
C ILE A 130 9.92 0.54 -13.73
N LYS A 131 8.72 0.87 -14.18
CA LYS A 131 7.49 0.13 -13.93
C LYS A 131 6.90 -0.31 -15.25
N TYR A 132 6.76 -1.62 -15.45
CA TYR A 132 6.15 -2.15 -16.67
C TYR A 132 4.66 -1.77 -16.76
N VAL A 133 4.28 -1.20 -17.91
CA VAL A 133 2.90 -0.77 -18.19
C VAL A 133 2.19 -1.78 -19.09
N SER A 134 2.88 -2.28 -20.13
CA SER A 134 2.36 -3.33 -20.99
C SER A 134 3.46 -4.31 -21.40
N THR A 135 3.10 -5.59 -21.46
CA THR A 135 3.89 -6.62 -22.13
C THR A 135 3.88 -6.39 -23.64
N GLY A 136 4.88 -6.92 -24.32
CA GLY A 136 5.15 -6.68 -25.73
C GLY A 136 4.47 -7.66 -26.67
N THR A 137 4.99 -7.77 -27.90
CA THR A 137 4.31 -8.38 -29.05
C THR A 137 3.81 -9.79 -28.77
N SER A 138 2.53 -9.90 -28.46
CA SER A 138 1.73 -11.04 -28.89
C SER A 138 0.38 -10.50 -29.30
N GLY A 139 0.02 -10.67 -30.57
CA GLY A 139 -1.35 -10.42 -31.04
C GLY A 139 -2.39 -11.36 -30.42
N SER A 140 -1.96 -12.26 -29.53
CA SER A 140 -2.75 -13.29 -28.84
C SER A 140 -2.22 -13.48 -27.42
N ALA A 141 -3.11 -13.57 -26.42
CA ALA A 141 -2.79 -13.70 -25.00
C ALA A 141 -2.26 -15.10 -24.56
N GLY A 142 -1.50 -15.78 -25.43
CA GLY A 142 -0.96 -17.11 -25.17
C GLY A 142 0.43 -17.05 -24.53
N LEU A 143 0.59 -17.67 -23.36
CA LEU A 143 1.88 -17.78 -22.65
C LEU A 143 2.86 -18.79 -23.30
N ASP A 144 2.48 -19.40 -24.41
CA ASP A 144 3.24 -20.46 -25.14
C ASP A 144 3.67 -19.99 -26.55
N GLU A 145 3.48 -18.70 -26.86
CA GLU A 145 3.90 -18.13 -28.14
C GLU A 145 5.37 -17.72 -28.08
N SER A 146 6.13 -18.14 -29.09
CA SER A 146 7.59 -17.88 -29.20
C SER A 146 7.95 -16.39 -29.26
N ASP A 147 6.97 -15.52 -29.53
CA ASP A 147 7.13 -14.07 -29.60
C ASP A 147 6.62 -13.34 -28.34
N SER A 148 6.05 -14.04 -27.35
CA SER A 148 5.55 -13.41 -26.12
C SER A 148 6.68 -12.88 -25.23
N SER A 149 6.84 -11.55 -25.22
CA SER A 149 7.85 -10.87 -24.40
C SER A 149 7.20 -10.14 -23.22
N ILE A 150 7.56 -10.56 -22.01
CA ILE A 150 7.11 -9.97 -20.74
C ILE A 150 8.10 -8.94 -20.17
N PHE A 151 9.37 -8.97 -20.62
CA PHE A 151 10.45 -8.10 -20.17
C PHE A 151 11.27 -7.61 -21.36
N PHE A 152 12.00 -6.51 -21.18
CA PHE A 152 12.98 -6.08 -22.18
C PHE A 152 13.99 -7.20 -22.47
N GLN A 153 14.34 -7.37 -23.74
CA GLN A 153 15.32 -8.33 -24.21
C GLN A 153 16.72 -7.72 -24.14
N ASP A 154 17.72 -8.58 -23.94
CA ASP A 154 19.12 -8.14 -23.95
C ASP A 154 19.50 -7.59 -25.32
N GLU A 155 20.28 -6.50 -25.30
CA GLU A 155 20.80 -5.81 -26.49
C GLU A 155 19.75 -5.20 -27.44
N GLU A 156 18.51 -5.02 -26.99
CA GLU A 156 17.52 -4.30 -27.79
C GLU A 156 17.66 -2.78 -27.73
N ASN A 157 17.13 -2.11 -28.75
CA ASN A 157 17.07 -0.66 -28.81
C ASN A 157 15.81 -0.15 -28.08
N LEU A 158 15.93 0.97 -27.37
CA LEU A 158 14.84 1.58 -26.62
C LEU A 158 14.44 2.90 -27.26
N SER A 159 13.14 3.07 -27.51
CA SER A 159 12.55 4.34 -27.92
C SER A 159 11.85 4.98 -26.73
N ALA A 160 12.04 6.28 -26.52
CA ALA A 160 11.31 7.05 -25.52
C ALA A 160 10.20 7.87 -26.19
N ASP A 161 9.10 8.11 -25.47
CA ASP A 161 8.01 8.98 -25.95
C ASP A 161 8.44 10.46 -26.08
N VAL A 162 9.48 10.85 -25.34
CA VAL A 162 10.13 12.16 -25.44
C VAL A 162 11.35 12.11 -26.37
N GLY A 163 11.62 13.22 -27.05
CA GLY A 163 12.85 13.38 -27.82
C GLY A 163 14.09 13.35 -26.92
N VAL A 164 14.78 12.21 -26.87
CA VAL A 164 16.06 12.06 -26.17
C VAL A 164 17.20 12.36 -27.14
N THR A 165 17.93 13.44 -26.89
CA THR A 165 19.11 13.82 -27.67
C THR A 165 20.37 13.65 -26.84
N HIS A 166 21.08 12.54 -27.08
CA HIS A 166 22.43 12.35 -26.59
C HIS A 166 23.30 13.46 -27.19
N THR A 167 23.76 14.38 -26.35
CA THR A 167 24.48 15.57 -26.82
C THR A 167 25.97 15.25 -26.87
N THR A 168 26.51 15.03 -28.07
CA THR A 168 27.80 15.66 -28.39
C THR A 168 27.48 17.02 -28.96
N SER A 169 27.99 18.07 -28.31
CA SER A 169 28.25 19.28 -29.06
C SER A 169 29.26 18.89 -30.14
N TYR A 170 28.82 18.75 -31.40
CA TYR A 170 29.74 18.84 -32.52
C TYR A 170 30.34 20.25 -32.45
N GLY A 171 31.50 20.37 -31.82
CA GLY A 171 32.32 21.56 -31.94
C GLY A 171 32.68 21.69 -33.40
N ALA A 172 32.11 22.68 -34.09
CA ALA A 172 32.65 23.11 -35.37
C ALA A 172 34.09 23.62 -35.10
N GLY A 173 35.07 22.82 -35.51
CA GLY A 173 36.49 23.12 -35.44
C GLY A 173 37.25 22.24 -36.41
#